data_AF-A0A1W1VTW8-F1
#
_entry.id   AF-A0A1W1VTW8-F1
#
_cell.length_a   1.000
_cell.length_b   1.000
_cell.length_c   1.000
_cell.angle_alpha   90.00
_cell.angle_beta   90.00
_cell.angle_gamma   90.00
#
_symmetry.space_group_name_H-M   'P 1'
#
loop_
_entity.id
_entity.type
_entity.pdbx_description
1 polymer ?
#
loop_
_entity_poly.entity_id
_entity_poly.type
_entity_poly.pdbx_seq_one_letter_code
_entity_poly.pdbx_strand_id
1 'polypeptide(L)'
;MADSIRRVLLGQVAVDSGHLLIMDPLYISRLEEAARGTGKTVSEVALDIAYRCASGKHLGGQVNFPNGVSGMAVAFQSGIGDGVYPVIGHVKNLRGWGERLIRVEIGLGHVLM
;
A
#
# COMPACT_ATOMS: atom_id res chain seq x y z
N MET A 1 17.84 26.34 12.66
CA MET A 1 18.18 25.49 11.49
C MET A 1 16.86 25.10 10.85
N ALA A 2 16.70 25.28 9.53
CA ALA A 2 15.46 24.86 8.86
C ALA A 2 15.35 23.33 8.95
N ASP A 3 14.18 22.82 9.36
CA ASP A 3 13.95 21.38 9.39
C ASP A 3 13.98 20.83 7.96
N SER A 4 15.13 20.26 7.56
CA SER A 4 15.29 19.65 6.24
C SER A 4 14.58 18.29 6.17
N ILE A 5 14.00 17.98 5.02
CA ILE A 5 13.40 16.68 4.72
C ILE A 5 14.46 15.83 4.00
N ARG A 6 14.76 14.66 4.55
CA ARG A 6 15.71 13.69 3.99
C ARG A 6 14.97 12.55 3.30
N ARG A 7 15.34 12.25 2.05
CA ARG A 7 14.83 11.09 1.32
C ARG A 7 15.67 9.86 1.65
N VAL A 8 15.01 8.72 1.89
CA VAL A 8 15.65 7.43 2.16
C VAL A 8 14.99 6.36 1.30
N LEU A 9 15.78 5.46 0.70
CA LEU A 9 15.24 4.24 0.13
C LEU A 9 14.85 3.31 1.28
N LEU A 10 13.56 3.02 1.42
CA LEU A 10 13.07 2.07 2.42
C LEU A 10 13.23 0.63 1.94
N GLY A 11 13.14 0.42 0.62
CA GLY A 11 13.29 -0.87 -0.02
C GLY A 11 12.66 -0.88 -1.40
N GLN A 12 12.33 -2.07 -1.88
CA GLN A 12 11.62 -2.28 -3.13
C GLN A 12 10.43 -3.21 -2.91
N VAL A 13 9.38 -3.06 -3.71
CA VAL A 13 8.21 -3.95 -3.71
C VAL A 13 8.06 -4.58 -5.09
N ALA A 14 7.97 -5.91 -5.12
CA ALA A 14 7.66 -6.65 -6.34
C ALA A 14 6.15 -6.67 -6.56
N VAL A 15 5.74 -6.52 -7.82
CA VAL A 15 4.34 -6.58 -8.25
C VAL A 15 4.22 -7.58 -9.38
N ASP A 16 3.25 -8.48 -9.24
CA ASP A 16 2.95 -9.57 -10.19
C ASP A 16 1.45 -9.62 -10.56
N SER A 17 0.69 -8.67 -10.02
CA SER A 17 -0.76 -8.57 -10.21
C SER A 17 -1.18 -7.24 -10.83
N GLY A 18 -0.21 -6.38 -11.14
CA GLY A 18 -0.45 -4.96 -11.41
C GLY A 18 -1.03 -4.14 -10.25
N HIS A 19 -1.21 -4.70 -9.04
CA HIS A 19 -1.85 -4.02 -7.91
C HIS A 19 -1.00 -4.01 -6.64
N LEU A 20 -1.19 -2.97 -5.82
CA LEU A 20 -0.63 -2.87 -4.47
C LEU A 20 -1.73 -2.56 -3.45
N LEU A 21 -1.54 -3.08 -2.24
CA LEU A 21 -2.38 -2.85 -1.06
C LEU A 21 -1.51 -2.28 0.06
N ILE A 22 -1.90 -1.12 0.58
CA ILE A 22 -1.32 -0.53 1.79
C ILE A 22 -2.29 -0.77 2.94
N MET A 23 -1.85 -1.48 3.97
CA MET A 23 -2.67 -1.79 5.15
C MET A 23 -1.84 -1.85 6.42
N ASP A 24 -2.51 -1.68 7.57
CA ASP A 24 -1.93 -2.06 8.86
C ASP A 24 -1.82 -3.60 8.92
N PRO A 25 -0.65 -4.17 9.28
CA PRO A 25 -0.47 -5.62 9.38
C PRO A 25 -1.47 -6.31 10.32
N LEU A 26 -1.99 -5.63 11.34
CA LEU A 26 -2.99 -6.19 12.25
C LEU A 26 -4.30 -6.57 11.54
N TYR A 27 -4.57 -5.95 10.38
CA TYR A 27 -5.75 -6.26 9.58
C TYR A 27 -5.56 -7.43 8.61
N ILE A 28 -4.37 -8.07 8.56
CA ILE A 28 -4.18 -9.31 7.80
C ILE A 28 -5.14 -10.41 8.31
N SER A 29 -5.34 -10.47 9.63
CA SER A 29 -6.32 -11.38 10.25
C SER A 29 -7.73 -11.20 9.69
N ARG A 30 -8.10 -9.99 9.25
CA ARG A 30 -9.41 -9.73 8.62
C ARG A 30 -9.50 -10.31 7.22
N LEU A 31 -8.38 -10.35 6.49
CA LEU A 31 -8.31 -11.05 5.20
C LEU A 31 -8.40 -12.57 5.40
N GLU A 32 -7.78 -13.11 6.45
CA GLU A 32 -7.92 -14.52 6.84
C GLU A 32 -9.36 -14.88 7.22
N GLU A 33 -10.01 -14.02 8.00
CA GLU A 33 -11.44 -14.15 8.33
C GLU A 33 -12.30 -14.15 7.06
N ALA A 34 -12.05 -13.22 6.13
CA ALA A 34 -12.77 -13.13 4.87
C ALA A 34 -12.51 -14.32 3.92
N ALA A 35 -11.33 -14.94 3.99
CA ALA A 35 -10.98 -16.12 3.21
C ALA A 35 -11.63 -17.40 3.75
N ARG A 36 -11.92 -17.46 5.06
CA ARG A 36 -12.39 -18.67 5.74
C ARG A 36 -13.68 -19.23 5.13
N GLY A 37 -13.65 -20.50 4.74
CA GLY A 37 -14.80 -21.19 4.18
C GLY A 37 -15.15 -20.81 2.73
N THR A 38 -14.38 -19.92 2.11
CA THR A 38 -14.60 -19.51 0.70
C THR A 38 -13.84 -20.37 -0.30
N GLY A 39 -12.85 -21.16 0.17
CA GLY A 39 -11.91 -21.88 -0.68
C GLY A 39 -10.79 -21.01 -1.26
N LYS A 40 -10.82 -19.70 -1.03
CA LYS A 40 -9.77 -18.76 -1.44
C LYS A 40 -8.66 -18.66 -0.41
N THR A 41 -7.47 -18.37 -0.89
CA THR A 41 -6.32 -17.93 -0.10
C THR A 41 -6.48 -16.45 0.31
N VAL A 42 -5.71 -16.04 1.31
CA VAL A 42 -5.62 -14.62 1.72
C VAL A 42 -5.20 -13.73 0.55
N SER A 43 -4.26 -14.20 -0.28
CA SER A 43 -3.78 -13.46 -1.45
C SER A 43 -4.86 -13.26 -2.50
N GLU A 44 -5.70 -14.27 -2.77
CA GLU A 44 -6.82 -14.15 -3.70
C GLU A 44 -7.88 -13.18 -3.17
N VAL A 45 -8.16 -13.18 -1.87
CA VAL A 45 -9.07 -12.19 -1.26
C VAL A 45 -8.50 -10.77 -1.36
N ALA A 46 -7.21 -10.59 -1.05
CA ALA A 46 -6.53 -9.30 -1.18
C ALA A 46 -6.56 -8.80 -2.63
N LEU A 47 -6.36 -9.69 -3.59
CA LEU A 47 -6.39 -9.39 -5.02
C LEU A 47 -7.79 -8.99 -5.48
N ASP A 48 -8.84 -9.71 -5.07
CA ASP A 48 -10.22 -9.36 -5.35
C ASP A 48 -10.58 -7.97 -4.82
N ILE A 49 -10.15 -7.65 -3.60
CA ILE A 49 -10.31 -6.32 -3.00
C ILE A 49 -9.60 -5.27 -3.86
N ALA A 50 -8.35 -5.53 -4.24
CA ALA A 50 -7.57 -4.61 -5.03
C ALA A 50 -8.21 -4.32 -6.39
N TYR A 51 -8.65 -5.34 -7.12
CA TYR A 51 -9.35 -5.17 -8.39
C TYR A 51 -10.64 -4.35 -8.25
N ARG A 52 -11.44 -4.61 -7.21
CA ARG A 52 -12.68 -3.86 -6.97
C ARG A 52 -12.40 -2.39 -6.70
N CYS A 53 -11.39 -2.07 -5.89
CA CYS A 53 -11.02 -0.70 -5.60
C CYS A 53 -10.33 0.01 -6.79
N ALA A 54 -9.53 -0.72 -7.56
CA ALA A 54 -8.72 -0.18 -8.64
C ALA A 54 -9.46 -0.03 -9.99
N SER A 55 -10.59 -0.70 -10.17
CA SER A 55 -11.43 -0.59 -11.37
C SER A 55 -12.17 0.73 -11.52
N GLY A 56 -12.06 1.64 -10.55
CA GLY A 56 -12.64 2.98 -10.58
C GLY A 56 -11.81 4.02 -11.36
N LYS A 57 -12.38 5.21 -11.55
CA LYS A 57 -11.77 6.33 -12.32
C LYS A 57 -10.42 6.84 -11.79
N HIS A 58 -10.08 6.50 -10.55
CA HIS A 58 -8.86 6.99 -9.88
C HIS A 58 -7.76 5.93 -9.83
N LEU A 59 -7.92 4.80 -10.53
CA LEU A 59 -6.96 3.68 -10.56
C LEU A 59 -6.65 3.13 -9.15
N GLY A 60 -7.55 3.34 -8.20
CA GLY A 60 -7.40 2.98 -6.81
C GLY A 60 -8.54 3.50 -5.95
N GLY A 61 -8.54 3.08 -4.68
CA GLY A 61 -9.59 3.44 -3.74
C GLY A 61 -9.30 2.94 -2.32
N GLN A 62 -10.11 3.42 -1.40
CA GLN A 62 -10.08 3.00 -0.01
C GLN A 62 -10.83 1.67 0.17
N VAL A 63 -10.30 0.82 1.05
CA VAL A 63 -10.98 -0.36 1.58
C VAL A 63 -11.52 -0.03 2.97
N ASN A 64 -12.81 -0.26 3.16
CA ASN A 64 -13.49 -0.02 4.44
C ASN A 64 -13.43 -1.26 5.32
N PHE A 65 -13.55 -1.05 6.62
CA PHE A 65 -13.81 -2.11 7.58
C PHE A 65 -15.19 -2.76 7.30
N PRO A 66 -15.43 -3.99 7.79
CA PRO A 66 -16.72 -4.67 7.58
C PRO A 66 -17.95 -3.90 8.06
N ASN A 67 -17.79 -3.03 9.06
CA ASN A 67 -18.85 -2.14 9.57
C ASN A 67 -19.07 -0.87 8.72
N GLY A 68 -18.40 -0.77 7.56
CA GLY A 68 -18.49 0.36 6.64
C GLY A 68 -17.58 1.54 6.97
N VAL A 69 -16.85 1.52 8.10
CA VAL A 69 -15.94 2.61 8.48
C VAL A 69 -14.73 2.65 7.55
N SER A 70 -14.31 3.86 7.22
CA SER A 70 -13.14 4.14 6.38
C SER A 70 -11.81 3.78 7.06
N GLY A 71 -10.83 3.29 6.29
CA GLY A 71 -9.43 3.23 6.74
C GLY A 71 -8.84 1.84 7.00
N MET A 72 -9.45 0.76 6.51
CA MET A 72 -8.85 -0.58 6.66
C MET A 72 -7.60 -0.74 5.79
N ALA A 73 -7.68 -0.28 4.53
CA ALA A 73 -6.56 -0.29 3.59
C ALA A 73 -6.78 0.71 2.45
N VAL A 74 -5.77 0.85 1.59
CA VAL A 74 -5.86 1.51 0.29
C VAL A 74 -5.32 0.57 -0.76
N ALA A 75 -6.06 0.36 -1.84
CA ALA A 75 -5.60 -0.45 -2.96
C ALA A 75 -5.55 0.39 -4.25
N PHE A 76 -4.56 0.15 -5.10
CA PHE A 76 -4.35 0.91 -6.33
C PHE A 76 -3.56 0.10 -7.37
N GLN A 77 -3.68 0.52 -8.63
CA GLN A 77 -2.87 0.02 -9.73
C GLN A 77 -1.44 0.54 -9.61
N SER A 78 -0.48 -0.36 -9.72
CA SER A 78 0.95 -0.10 -9.55
C SER A 78 1.64 0.55 -10.77
N GLY A 79 0.90 1.22 -11.66
CA GLY A 79 1.46 1.85 -12.84
C GLY A 79 1.59 0.88 -14.03
N ILE A 80 2.81 0.64 -14.52
CA ILE A 80 3.09 -0.05 -15.81
C ILE A 80 2.80 -1.57 -15.75
N GLY A 81 2.42 -2.10 -14.59
CA GLY A 81 2.10 -3.51 -14.39
C GLY A 81 3.16 -4.19 -13.54
N ASP A 82 3.53 -5.40 -13.91
CA ASP A 82 4.45 -6.22 -13.13
C ASP A 82 5.88 -5.66 -13.17
N GLY A 83 6.59 -5.80 -12.05
CA GLY A 83 7.93 -5.24 -11.91
C GLY A 83 8.34 -5.02 -10.46
N VAL A 84 9.49 -4.39 -10.27
CA VAL A 84 10.06 -4.09 -8.95
C VAL A 84 10.20 -2.57 -8.80
N TYR A 85 9.48 -2.01 -7.83
CA TYR A 85 9.35 -0.57 -7.66
C TYR A 85 10.01 -0.09 -6.35
N PRO A 86 10.78 1.02 -6.37
CA PRO A 86 11.39 1.55 -5.15
C PRO A 86 10.34 2.21 -4.25
N VAL A 87 10.45 1.95 -2.94
CA VAL A 87 9.66 2.59 -1.89
C VAL A 87 10.55 3.60 -1.17
N ILE A 88 10.17 4.88 -1.25
CA ILE A 88 10.97 6.01 -0.77
C ILE A 88 10.27 6.64 0.43
N GLY A 89 11.01 6.79 1.51
CA GLY A 89 10.59 7.50 2.70
C GLY A 89 11.10 8.92 2.74
N HIS A 90 10.29 9.84 3.23
CA HIS A 90 10.69 11.22 3.56
C HIS A 90 10.72 11.37 5.07
N VAL A 91 11.89 11.58 5.63
CA VAL A 91 12.12 11.68 7.08
C VAL A 91 12.35 13.14 7.45
N LYS A 92 11.69 13.57 8.53
CA LYS A 92 11.86 14.90 9.12
C LYS A 92 12.03 14.76 10.63
N ASN A 93 12.94 15.55 11.20
CA ASN A 93 13.00 15.69 12.66
C ASN A 93 11.88 16.64 13.10
N LEU A 94 10.92 16.13 13.87
CA LEU A 94 9.79 16.89 14.37
C LEU A 94 10.07 17.35 15.79
N ARG A 95 9.90 18.65 16.06
CA ARG A 95 10.13 19.24 17.38
C ARG A 95 9.32 18.49 18.45
N GLY A 96 10.03 17.90 19.43
CA GLY A 96 9.43 17.14 20.53
C GLY A 96 9.15 15.66 20.24
N TRP A 97 9.31 15.20 18.99
CA TRP A 97 9.04 13.83 18.58
C TRP A 97 10.30 13.11 18.04
N GLY A 98 11.30 13.84 17.56
CA GLY A 98 12.48 13.27 16.92
C GLY A 98 12.26 12.95 15.44
N GLU A 99 13.11 12.10 14.85
CA GLU A 99 12.96 11.69 13.45
C GLU A 99 11.68 10.89 13.22
N ARG A 100 10.88 11.30 12.22
CA ARG A 100 9.66 10.62 11.80
C ARG A 100 9.59 10.53 10.29
N LEU A 101 9.07 9.40 9.82
CA LEU A 101 8.63 9.24 8.45
C LEU A 101 7.35 10.06 8.25
N ILE A 102 7.40 11.07 7.39
CA ILE A 102 6.29 12.01 7.14
C ILE A 102 5.58 11.76 5.81
N ARG A 103 6.21 11.01 4.90
CA ARG A 103 5.64 10.61 3.61
C ARG A 103 6.32 9.34 3.11
N VAL A 104 5.53 8.51 2.45
CA VAL A 104 6.01 7.37 1.65
C VAL A 104 5.59 7.58 0.21
N GLU A 105 6.49 7.28 -0.72
CA GLU A 105 6.27 7.32 -2.16
C GLU A 105 6.67 5.98 -2.76
N ILE A 106 5.96 5.53 -3.79
CA ILE A 106 6.36 4.37 -4.59
C ILE A 106 6.66 4.88 -6.00
N GLY A 107 7.86 4.60 -6.50
CA GLY A 107 8.32 5.06 -7.80
C GLY A 107 7.77 4.23 -8.96
N LEU A 108 6.49 4.39 -9.30
CA LEU A 108 5.77 3.56 -10.28
C LEU A 108 6.13 3.83 -11.76
N GLY A 109 7.01 4.78 -12.04
CA GLY A 109 7.41 5.19 -13.41
C GLY A 109 8.83 4.79 -13.84
N HIS A 110 9.61 4.17 -12.95
CA HIS A 110 10.94 3.65 -13.26
C HIS A 110 10.98 2.18 -12.86
N VAL A 111 10.82 1.28 -13.83
CA VAL A 111 11.06 -0.15 -13.63
C VAL A 111 12.58 -0.34 -13.65
N LEU A 112 13.15 -0.79 -12.53
CA LEU A 112 14.52 -1.31 -12.54
C LEU A 112 14.44 -2.71 -13.15
N MET A 113 14.65 -2.80 -14.46
CA MET A 113 14.84 -4.06 -15.18
C MET A 113 16.29 -4.53 -15.06
#